data_AF-A0A9W6DUF9-F1
#
_entry.id   AF-A0A9W6DUF9-F1
#
_cell.length_a   1.000
_cell.length_b   1.000
_cell.length_c   1.000
_cell.angle_alpha   90.00
_cell.angle_beta   90.00
_cell.angle_gamma   90.00
#
_symmetry.space_group_name_H-M   'P 1'
#
loop_
_entity.id
_entity.type
_entity.pdbx_description
1 polymer ?
#
loop_
_entity_poly.entity_id
_entity_poly.type
_entity_poly.pdbx_seq_one_letter_code
_entity_poly.pdbx_strand_id
1 'polypeptide(L)'
;MSTKRAAAACSPQEPFCLRLQEPVNAVSPAVVYVKATTVVSDCTWDVAAVLDEDESGLGIRTTDVEAIVWSHNHFDHTGDPSRFPSTTELVVGPGVAASSWPGHSSNPDGIVLDSEAAGRPVLEISFESPNNHKPLRVGRFNAVDYFGDRSFYLLNASTPEG
;
A
#
# COMPACT_ATOMS: atom_id res chain seq x y z
N MET A 1 -24.94 7.74 5.98
CA MET A 1 -23.79 7.09 6.63
C MET A 1 -22.84 6.69 5.51
N SER A 2 -21.66 7.30 5.42
CA SER A 2 -20.65 6.93 4.42
C SER A 2 -19.96 5.67 4.91
N THR A 3 -20.03 4.58 4.16
CA THR A 3 -19.28 3.36 4.45
C THR A 3 -17.81 3.64 4.15
N LYS A 4 -16.95 3.64 5.18
CA LYS A 4 -15.50 3.74 5.01
C LYS A 4 -14.97 2.45 4.39
N ARG A 5 -14.10 2.55 3.38
CA ARG A 5 -13.54 1.40 2.65
C ARG A 5 -12.04 1.58 2.45
N ALA A 6 -11.24 0.68 3.01
CA ALA A 6 -9.81 0.61 2.77
C ALA A 6 -9.49 -0.58 1.85
N ALA A 7 -8.62 -0.36 0.88
CA ALA A 7 -8.02 -1.44 0.10
C ALA A 7 -6.64 -1.74 0.69
N ALA A 8 -6.40 -2.99 1.09
CA ALA A 8 -5.12 -3.42 1.63
C ALA A 8 -4.39 -4.30 0.61
N ALA A 9 -3.13 -3.99 0.35
CA ALA A 9 -2.24 -4.87 -0.39
C ALA A 9 -1.55 -5.83 0.59
N CYS A 10 -2.18 -6.97 0.90
CA CYS A 10 -1.58 -8.00 1.75
C CYS A 10 -2.06 -9.42 1.43
N SER A 11 -1.17 -10.28 0.93
CA SER A 11 -0.93 -11.65 1.42
C SER A 11 0.09 -12.39 0.53
N PRO A 12 1.08 -13.11 1.08
CA PRO A 12 1.98 -14.00 0.32
C PRO A 12 1.34 -15.33 -0.13
N GLN A 13 0.01 -15.49 -0.01
CA GLN A 13 -0.67 -16.77 -0.23
C GLN A 13 -1.82 -16.74 -1.26
N GLU A 14 -2.11 -15.60 -1.88
CA GLU A 14 -3.09 -15.50 -2.96
C GLU A 14 -2.48 -14.60 -4.06
N PRO A 15 -2.48 -14.99 -5.35
CA PRO A 15 -1.83 -14.23 -6.41
C PRO A 15 -2.68 -13.02 -6.81
N PHE A 16 -2.91 -12.09 -5.90
CA PHE A 16 -3.24 -10.70 -6.26
C PHE A 16 -1.93 -10.02 -6.61
N CYS A 17 -1.42 -10.39 -7.76
CA CYS A 17 -0.31 -9.72 -8.40
C CYS A 17 -0.82 -8.34 -8.85
N LEU A 18 -0.47 -7.31 -8.08
CA LEU A 18 -0.61 -5.93 -8.51
C LEU A 18 0.19 -5.81 -9.82
N ARG A 19 -0.52 -5.71 -10.94
CA ARG A 19 0.14 -5.45 -12.22
C ARG A 19 1.06 -4.25 -12.05
N LEU A 20 2.30 -4.46 -12.45
CA LEU A 20 3.35 -3.46 -12.36
C LEU A 20 2.99 -2.30 -13.26
N GLN A 21 3.29 -1.09 -12.80
CA GLN A 21 2.95 0.13 -13.48
C GLN A 21 3.41 0.06 -14.94
N GLU A 22 2.45 0.10 -15.87
CA GLU A 22 2.73 0.06 -17.30
C GLU A 22 2.65 1.48 -17.87
N PRO A 23 3.56 1.86 -18.80
CA PRO A 23 4.59 1.00 -19.40
C PRO A 23 5.75 0.68 -18.44
N VAL A 24 6.49 -0.40 -18.70
CA VAL A 24 7.72 -0.84 -17.99
C VAL A 24 8.77 0.26 -17.69
N ASN A 25 8.64 1.43 -18.32
CA ASN A 25 9.45 2.63 -18.09
C ASN A 25 8.93 3.50 -16.93
N ALA A 26 7.79 3.13 -16.36
CA ALA A 26 7.13 3.77 -15.22
C ALA A 26 7.39 3.00 -13.92
N VAL A 27 8.40 2.13 -13.87
CA VAL A 27 8.91 1.53 -12.63
C VAL A 27 10.37 1.91 -12.44
N SER A 28 10.86 1.92 -11.19
CA SER A 28 12.24 2.31 -10.93
C SER A 28 13.24 1.34 -11.60
N PRO A 29 14.48 1.79 -11.93
CA PRO A 29 15.50 0.93 -12.53
C PRO A 29 15.80 -0.34 -11.71
N ALA A 30 15.68 -0.26 -10.38
CA ALA A 30 15.83 -1.40 -9.48
C ALA A 30 14.80 -2.51 -9.79
N VAL A 31 13.55 -2.13 -10.06
CA VAL A 31 12.47 -3.08 -10.41
C VAL A 31 12.71 -3.72 -11.78
N VAL A 32 13.23 -2.95 -12.75
CA VAL A 32 13.60 -3.47 -14.07
C VAL A 32 14.67 -4.57 -13.94
N TYR A 33 15.66 -4.37 -13.07
CA TYR A 33 16.70 -5.37 -12.82
C TYR A 33 16.16 -6.65 -12.18
N VAL A 34 15.23 -6.53 -11.21
CA VAL A 34 14.57 -7.69 -10.60
C VAL A 34 13.77 -8.47 -11.65
N LYS A 35 12.99 -7.79 -12.51
CA LYS A 35 12.27 -8.43 -13.63
C LYS A 35 13.20 -9.20 -14.57
N ALA A 36 14.39 -8.67 -14.84
CA ALA A 36 15.35 -9.34 -15.73
C ALA A 36 15.98 -10.60 -15.11
N THR A 37 15.92 -10.75 -13.79
CA THR A 37 16.56 -11.84 -13.05
C THR A 37 15.57 -12.81 -12.39
N THR A 38 14.26 -12.57 -12.51
CA THR A 38 13.19 -13.41 -11.96
C THR A 38 12.05 -13.63 -12.96
N VAL A 39 11.22 -14.65 -12.73
CA VAL A 39 9.98 -14.85 -13.48
C VAL A 39 8.86 -14.10 -12.75
N VAL A 40 8.44 -12.97 -13.31
CA VAL A 40 7.23 -12.28 -12.89
C VAL A 40 6.08 -12.78 -13.75
N SER A 41 5.05 -13.33 -13.13
CA SER A 41 3.84 -13.73 -13.84
C SER A 41 3.21 -12.51 -14.51
N ASP A 42 2.78 -12.65 -15.76
CA ASP A 42 2.04 -11.58 -16.44
C ASP A 42 0.66 -11.43 -15.79
N CYS A 43 0.47 -10.29 -15.13
CA CYS A 43 -0.78 -9.95 -14.47
C CYS A 43 -1.46 -8.89 -15.33
N THR A 44 -2.56 -9.26 -15.97
CA THR A 44 -3.25 -8.40 -16.95
C THR A 44 -4.01 -7.25 -16.29
N TRP A 45 -4.44 -7.44 -15.04
CA TRP A 45 -5.24 -6.48 -14.29
C TRP A 45 -4.52 -5.99 -13.03
N ASP A 46 -4.49 -4.68 -12.80
CA ASP A 46 -4.14 -4.11 -11.48
C ASP A 46 -5.39 -3.98 -10.61
N VAL A 47 -5.21 -3.66 -9.33
CA VAL A 47 -6.32 -3.50 -8.38
C VAL A 47 -7.30 -2.42 -8.83
N ALA A 48 -6.83 -1.33 -9.43
CA ALA A 48 -7.71 -0.27 -9.93
C ALA A 48 -8.65 -0.81 -11.04
N ALA A 49 -8.11 -1.56 -12.00
CA ALA A 49 -8.89 -2.23 -13.04
C ALA A 49 -9.86 -3.25 -12.44
N VAL A 50 -9.42 -4.07 -11.48
CA VAL A 50 -10.30 -5.04 -10.81
C VAL A 50 -11.51 -4.36 -10.16
N LEU A 51 -11.32 -3.19 -9.53
CA LEU A 51 -12.43 -2.42 -8.93
C LEU A 51 -13.33 -1.76 -9.99
N ASP A 52 -12.72 -1.09 -10.96
CA ASP A 52 -13.47 -0.28 -11.93
C ASP A 52 -14.13 -1.11 -13.05
N GLU A 53 -13.65 -2.33 -13.29
CA GLU A 53 -14.20 -3.29 -14.23
C GLU A 53 -15.05 -4.38 -13.55
N ASP A 54 -15.24 -4.32 -12.22
CA ASP A 54 -16.10 -5.29 -11.51
C ASP A 54 -17.53 -5.28 -12.06
N GLU A 55 -18.00 -6.47 -12.46
CA GLU A 55 -19.36 -6.75 -12.90
C GLU A 55 -20.11 -7.68 -11.92
N SER A 56 -19.48 -8.10 -10.81
CA SER A 56 -20.10 -8.99 -9.82
C SER A 56 -21.30 -8.37 -9.07
N GLY A 57 -21.46 -7.05 -9.17
CA GLY A 57 -22.52 -6.30 -8.52
C GLY A 57 -22.15 -5.79 -7.13
N LEU A 58 -20.89 -5.92 -6.70
CA LEU A 58 -20.40 -5.33 -5.45
C LEU A 58 -20.43 -3.79 -5.50
N GLY A 59 -20.28 -3.21 -6.69
CA GLY A 59 -20.43 -1.77 -6.93
C GLY A 59 -19.41 -0.91 -6.18
N ILE A 60 -18.19 -1.42 -6.03
CA ILE A 60 -17.07 -0.71 -5.40
C ILE A 60 -16.13 -0.24 -6.50
N ARG A 61 -15.89 1.07 -6.56
CA ARG A 61 -14.97 1.70 -7.51
C ARG A 61 -13.73 2.24 -6.82
N THR A 62 -12.71 2.59 -7.60
CA THR A 62 -11.52 3.31 -7.10
C THR A 62 -11.91 4.60 -6.37
N THR A 63 -12.98 5.26 -6.80
CA THR A 63 -13.52 6.48 -6.18
C THR A 63 -14.13 6.26 -4.80
N ASP A 64 -14.47 5.02 -4.44
CA ASP A 64 -15.05 4.66 -3.14
C ASP A 64 -13.98 4.28 -2.11
N VAL A 65 -12.70 4.22 -2.51
CA VAL A 65 -11.58 3.82 -1.66
C VAL A 65 -11.00 5.05 -0.95
N GLU A 66 -11.11 5.08 0.37
CA GLU A 66 -10.56 6.19 1.17
C GLU A 66 -9.06 6.04 1.43
N ALA A 67 -8.56 4.82 1.46
CA ALA A 67 -7.16 4.54 1.77
C ALA A 67 -6.62 3.30 1.05
N ILE A 68 -5.34 3.39 0.65
CA ILE A 68 -4.50 2.29 0.18
C ILE A 68 -3.49 1.99 1.27
N VAL A 69 -3.45 0.75 1.76
CA VAL A 69 -2.51 0.34 2.81
C VAL A 69 -1.38 -0.48 2.20
N TRP A 70 -0.16 0.04 2.27
CA TRP A 70 1.05 -0.70 1.93
C TRP A 70 1.52 -1.52 3.13
N SER A 71 1.62 -2.84 2.95
CA SER A 71 2.25 -3.70 3.96
C SER A 71 3.75 -3.46 4.07
N HIS A 72 4.40 -3.21 2.94
CA HIS A 72 5.78 -2.77 2.79
C HIS A 72 5.98 -2.18 1.38
N ASN A 73 7.13 -1.57 1.11
CA ASN A 73 7.41 -0.78 -0.11
C ASN A 73 8.12 -1.57 -1.23
N HIS A 74 7.98 -2.90 -1.27
CA HIS A 74 8.43 -3.66 -2.42
C HIS A 74 7.45 -3.51 -3.59
N PHE A 75 7.99 -3.53 -4.81
CA PHE A 75 7.27 -3.22 -6.04
C PHE A 75 6.06 -4.12 -6.33
N ASP A 76 6.05 -5.35 -5.80
CA ASP A 76 4.97 -6.31 -5.90
C ASP A 76 3.83 -6.05 -4.88
N HIS A 77 4.01 -5.07 -4.00
CA HIS A 77 3.07 -4.69 -2.95
C HIS A 77 2.58 -3.23 -3.04
N THR A 78 3.19 -2.39 -3.89
CA THR A 78 2.82 -0.97 -4.00
C THR A 78 1.75 -0.70 -5.06
N GLY A 79 1.79 -1.43 -6.18
CA GLY A 79 0.86 -1.22 -7.31
C GLY A 79 1.02 0.14 -7.97
N ASP A 80 -0.09 0.74 -8.42
CA ASP A 80 -0.12 2.11 -8.93
C ASP A 80 -1.18 2.97 -8.20
N PRO A 81 -0.79 3.64 -7.09
CA PRO A 81 -1.68 4.55 -6.37
C PRO A 81 -2.16 5.73 -7.22
N SER A 82 -1.48 6.10 -8.31
CA SER A 82 -1.89 7.23 -9.15
C SER A 82 -3.23 7.01 -9.87
N ARG A 83 -3.67 5.75 -9.98
CA ARG A 83 -4.97 5.37 -10.53
C ARG A 83 -6.15 5.63 -9.58
N PHE A 84 -5.88 5.99 -8.33
CA PHE A 84 -6.89 6.36 -7.34
C PHE A 84 -6.98 7.89 -7.22
N PRO A 85 -8.15 8.44 -6.83
CA PRO A 85 -8.28 9.88 -6.58
C PRO A 85 -7.18 10.41 -5.67
N SER A 86 -6.76 11.66 -5.86
CA SER A 86 -5.75 12.30 -5.00
C SER A 86 -6.18 12.42 -3.54
N THR A 87 -7.49 12.30 -3.26
CA THR A 87 -8.04 12.26 -1.91
C THR A 87 -7.85 10.92 -1.20
N THR A 88 -7.50 9.85 -1.92
CA THR A 88 -7.21 8.53 -1.34
C THR A 88 -5.89 8.60 -0.59
N GLU A 89 -5.93 8.31 0.71
CA GLU A 89 -4.76 8.33 1.58
C GLU A 89 -3.85 7.12 1.33
N LEU A 90 -2.54 7.34 1.28
CA LEU A 90 -1.56 6.28 1.25
C LEU A 90 -1.10 6.00 2.69
N VAL A 91 -1.50 4.86 3.24
CA VAL A 91 -1.19 4.45 4.61
C VAL A 91 0.02 3.51 4.60
N VAL A 92 1.06 3.86 5.35
CA VAL A 92 2.32 3.11 5.41
C VAL A 92 2.74 2.84 6.86
N GLY A 93 3.58 1.81 7.06
CA GLY A 93 4.16 1.49 8.36
C GLY A 93 5.28 2.46 8.80
N PRO A 94 5.66 2.46 10.09
CA PRO A 94 6.72 3.31 10.62
C PRO A 94 8.02 3.23 9.82
N GLY A 95 8.62 4.38 9.49
CA GLY A 95 9.89 4.48 8.77
C GLY A 95 9.82 4.22 7.25
N VAL A 96 8.67 3.79 6.71
CA VAL A 96 8.50 3.54 5.28
C VAL A 96 8.58 4.84 4.49
N ALA A 97 8.01 5.94 5.00
CA ALA A 97 8.04 7.21 4.27
C ALA A 97 9.49 7.71 4.09
N ALA A 98 10.31 7.60 5.15
CA ALA A 98 11.71 8.01 5.13
C ALA A 98 12.61 7.10 4.29
N SER A 99 12.29 5.80 4.19
CA SER A 99 13.07 4.86 3.35
C SER A 99 12.65 4.85 1.89
N SER A 100 11.43 5.31 1.60
CA SER A 100 10.85 5.30 0.26
C SER A 100 11.11 6.62 -0.48
N TRP A 101 10.91 7.76 0.18
CA TRP A 101 11.03 9.07 -0.46
C TRP A 101 12.24 9.89 0.03
N PRO A 102 12.93 10.64 -0.85
CA PRO A 102 12.63 10.84 -2.28
C PRO A 102 12.81 9.56 -3.12
N GLY A 103 11.79 9.27 -3.93
CA GLY A 103 11.73 8.12 -4.82
C GLY A 103 12.28 8.46 -6.19
N HIS A 104 12.11 7.57 -7.15
CA HIS A 104 12.42 7.85 -8.55
C HIS A 104 11.36 8.78 -9.16
N SER A 105 11.66 9.85 -9.89
CA SER A 105 12.90 10.23 -10.56
C SER A 105 13.85 11.14 -9.76
N SER A 106 13.44 11.65 -8.59
CA SER A 106 14.26 12.57 -7.78
C SER A 106 15.51 11.88 -7.23
N ASN A 107 15.42 10.59 -6.94
CA ASN A 107 16.52 9.71 -6.56
C ASN A 107 16.70 8.61 -7.62
N PRO A 108 17.82 8.59 -8.38
CA PRO A 108 18.10 7.55 -9.36
C PRO A 108 18.14 6.14 -8.77
N ASP A 109 18.52 6.01 -7.49
CA ASP A 109 18.59 4.74 -6.76
C ASP A 109 17.30 4.43 -5.98
N GLY A 110 16.26 5.27 -6.11
CA GLY A 110 14.98 5.08 -5.44
C GLY A 110 14.27 3.82 -5.92
N ILE A 111 13.76 3.02 -4.97
CA ILE A 111 13.07 1.75 -5.28
C ILE A 111 11.58 1.94 -5.59
N VAL A 112 10.98 3.00 -5.03
CA VAL A 112 9.61 3.49 -5.29
C VAL A 112 9.64 4.68 -6.24
N LEU A 113 8.48 5.13 -6.71
CA LEU A 113 8.35 6.35 -7.51
C LEU A 113 7.88 7.54 -6.65
N ASP A 114 8.32 8.74 -6.98
CA ASP A 114 7.78 9.98 -6.41
C ASP A 114 6.27 10.11 -6.71
N SER A 115 5.83 9.63 -7.88
CA SER A 115 4.43 9.66 -8.29
C SER A 115 3.50 8.81 -7.42
N GLU A 116 4.03 7.83 -6.68
CA GLU A 116 3.21 6.99 -5.78
C GLU A 116 2.70 7.79 -4.57
N ALA A 117 3.45 8.80 -4.11
CA ALA A 117 3.04 9.71 -3.04
C ALA A 117 2.58 11.09 -3.53
N ALA A 118 2.84 11.44 -4.79
CA ALA A 118 2.59 12.79 -5.30
C ALA A 118 1.10 13.18 -5.24
N GLY A 119 0.85 14.36 -4.68
CA GLY A 119 -0.48 14.98 -4.70
C GLY A 119 -1.52 14.30 -3.82
N ARG A 120 -1.13 13.39 -2.92
CA ARG A 120 -2.03 12.72 -1.97
C ARG A 120 -1.50 12.77 -0.53
N PRO A 121 -2.36 12.58 0.48
CA PRO A 121 -1.91 12.41 1.86
C PRO A 121 -1.15 11.08 2.02
N VAL A 122 0.00 11.13 2.70
CA VAL A 122 0.73 9.93 3.15
C VAL A 122 0.66 9.88 4.67
N LEU A 123 -0.02 8.86 5.20
CA LEU A 123 -0.14 8.62 6.63
C LEU A 123 0.82 7.51 7.05
N GLU A 124 1.88 7.88 7.74
CA GLU A 124 2.75 6.91 8.43
C GLU A 124 2.17 6.60 9.81
N ILE A 125 1.70 5.36 10.00
CA ILE A 125 1.09 4.96 11.27
C ILE A 125 2.14 4.75 12.35
N SER A 126 1.82 5.11 13.59
CA SER A 126 2.59 4.73 14.77
C SER A 126 1.83 3.70 15.59
N PHE A 127 2.53 2.66 16.04
CA PHE A 127 2.01 1.66 16.96
C PHE A 127 2.30 2.01 18.43
N GLU A 128 2.93 3.16 18.68
CA GLU A 128 3.14 3.68 20.02
C GLU A 128 1.84 4.31 20.54
N SER A 129 1.70 4.32 21.86
CA SER A 129 0.54 4.97 22.45
C SER A 129 0.73 6.48 22.49
N PRO A 130 -0.23 7.28 22.00
CA PRO A 130 -0.29 8.68 22.32
C PRO A 130 -0.40 8.85 23.85
N ASN A 131 0.33 9.82 24.41
CA ASN A 131 0.18 10.28 25.79
C ASN A 131 0.51 9.26 26.90
N ASN A 132 1.53 8.41 26.70
CA ASN A 132 2.01 7.45 27.72
C ASN A 132 0.97 6.41 28.20
N HIS A 133 -0.11 6.20 27.45
CA HIS A 133 -1.00 5.08 27.70
C HIS A 133 -0.39 3.76 27.21
N LYS A 134 -1.01 2.64 27.55
CA LYS A 134 -0.57 1.32 27.05
C LYS A 134 -0.97 1.21 25.57
N PRO A 135 -0.04 0.80 24.67
CA PRO A 135 -0.37 0.55 23.27
C PRO A 135 -1.54 -0.43 23.12
N LEU A 136 -2.40 -0.18 22.14
CA LEU A 136 -3.46 -1.11 21.77
C LEU A 136 -2.81 -2.40 21.24
N ARG A 137 -3.39 -3.55 21.61
CA ARG A 137 -2.89 -4.87 21.20
C ARG A 137 -4.01 -5.78 20.75
N VAL A 138 -3.74 -6.55 19.70
CA VAL A 138 -4.54 -7.69 19.27
C VAL A 138 -3.66 -8.94 19.39
N GLY A 139 -3.98 -9.80 20.36
CA GLY A 139 -3.11 -10.92 20.73
C GLY A 139 -1.72 -10.44 21.18
N ARG A 140 -0.67 -10.91 20.49
CA ARG A 140 0.72 -10.53 20.79
C ARG A 140 1.20 -9.28 20.07
N PHE A 141 0.46 -8.77 19.11
CA PHE A 141 0.88 -7.68 18.23
C PHE A 141 0.39 -6.33 18.75
N ASN A 142 1.22 -5.29 18.59
CA ASN A 142 0.73 -3.92 18.73
C ASN A 142 -0.21 -3.62 17.56
N ALA A 143 -1.23 -2.81 17.78
CA ALA A 143 -2.28 -2.57 16.81
C ALA A 143 -2.75 -1.12 16.81
N VAL A 144 -3.32 -0.70 15.69
CA VAL A 144 -4.05 0.56 15.53
C VAL A 144 -5.44 0.24 15.01
N ASP A 145 -6.46 0.79 15.64
CA ASP A 145 -7.84 0.78 15.13
C ASP A 145 -7.96 1.91 14.10
N TYR A 146 -7.88 1.56 12.80
CA TYR A 146 -7.75 2.56 11.74
C TYR A 146 -9.02 3.41 11.61
N PHE A 147 -10.21 2.79 11.69
CA PHE A 147 -11.47 3.51 11.57
C PHE A 147 -11.95 4.11 12.90
N GLY A 148 -11.40 3.64 14.03
CA GLY A 148 -11.78 4.07 15.39
C GLY A 148 -13.10 3.48 15.88
N ASP A 149 -13.68 2.56 15.11
CA ASP A 149 -14.96 1.91 15.40
C ASP A 149 -14.82 0.40 15.69
N ARG A 150 -13.57 -0.09 15.77
CA ARG A 150 -13.21 -1.49 16.05
C ARG A 150 -13.52 -2.48 14.92
N SER A 151 -13.78 -2.00 13.70
CA SER A 151 -14.05 -2.88 12.54
C SER A 151 -12.78 -3.29 11.78
N PHE A 152 -11.68 -2.53 11.89
CA PHE A 152 -10.45 -2.79 11.15
C PHE A 152 -9.19 -2.42 11.94
N TYR A 153 -8.31 -3.39 12.11
CA TYR A 153 -7.07 -3.23 12.86
C TYR A 153 -5.85 -3.42 11.96
N LEU A 154 -4.94 -2.45 11.99
CA LEU A 154 -3.59 -2.61 11.46
C LEU A 154 -2.72 -3.22 12.56
N LEU A 155 -1.96 -4.25 12.23
CA LEU A 155 -1.12 -4.98 13.19
C LEU A 155 0.35 -4.76 12.87
N ASN A 156 1.14 -4.47 13.91
CA ASN A 156 2.58 -4.56 13.83
C ASN A 156 3.00 -6.02 13.97
N ALA A 157 3.18 -6.68 12.83
CA ALA A 157 3.58 -8.07 12.73
C ALA A 157 5.02 -8.26 12.22
N SER A 158 5.83 -7.19 12.13
CA SER A 158 7.25 -7.36 11.88
C SER A 158 7.86 -8.12 13.06
N THR A 159 8.65 -9.15 12.77
CA THR A 159 9.35 -9.88 13.83
C THR A 159 10.23 -8.89 14.60
N PRO A 160 10.17 -8.86 15.95
CA PRO A 160 11.20 -8.18 16.71
C PRO A 160 12.54 -8.75 16.26
N GLU A 161 13.51 -7.89 15.94
CA GLU A 161 14.89 -8.37 15.81
C GLU A 161 15.23 -9.16 17.07
N GLY A 162 15.59 -10.43 16.88
CA GLY A 162 16.15 -11.28 17.92
C GLY A 162 17.63 -11.03 18.06
#